data_AF-A0A4S4H4M4-F1
#
_entry.id   AF-A0A4S4H4M4-F1
#
_cell.length_a   1.000
_cell.length_b   1.000
_cell.length_c   1.000
_cell.angle_alpha   90.00
_cell.angle_beta   90.00
_cell.angle_gamma   90.00
#
_symmetry.space_group_name_H-M   'P 1'
#
loop_
_entity.id
_entity.type
_entity.pdbx_description
1 polymer ?
#
loop_
_entity_poly.entity_id
_entity_poly.type
_entity_poly.pdbx_seq_one_letter_code
_entity_poly.pdbx_strand_id
1 'polypeptide(L)'
;MEVNKSKTAAWGGLILTCVVIVLLMVFHLAWWMFIPFFFMFMAAFTEFAATYLQRISPYAAKTLQKCSCWFYLLALLGIIIVALL
;
A
#
# COMPACT_ATOMS: atom_id res chain seq x y z
N MET A 1 0.80 22.18 -6.32
CA MET A 1 0.95 21.13 -5.27
C MET A 1 2.03 20.17 -5.72
N GLU A 2 3.05 20.03 -4.87
CA GLU A 2 4.34 19.38 -5.12
C GLU A 2 4.20 17.91 -5.60
N VAL A 3 4.21 17.69 -6.91
CA VAL A 3 4.19 16.34 -7.54
C VAL A 3 5.47 15.53 -7.24
N ASN A 4 6.51 16.15 -6.64
CA ASN A 4 7.75 15.47 -6.29
C ASN A 4 7.72 14.68 -4.98
N LYS A 5 6.81 14.98 -4.03
CA LYS A 5 6.76 14.25 -2.74
C LYS A 5 6.15 12.85 -2.85
N SER A 6 5.17 12.67 -3.74
CA SER A 6 4.42 11.41 -3.89
C SER A 6 5.29 10.27 -4.46
N LYS A 7 6.26 10.57 -5.33
CA LYS A 7 7.13 9.54 -5.91
C LYS A 7 8.02 8.86 -4.87
N THR A 8 8.58 9.64 -3.94
CA THR A 8 9.45 9.12 -2.89
C THR A 8 8.66 8.37 -1.82
N ALA A 9 7.49 8.88 -1.44
CA ALA A 9 6.61 8.22 -0.46
C ALA A 9 6.16 6.83 -0.92
N ALA A 10 5.83 6.69 -2.19
CA ALA A 10 5.42 5.43 -2.78
C ALA A 10 6.56 4.41 -2.94
N TRP A 11 7.75 4.84 -3.37
CA TRP A 11 8.94 3.98 -3.35
C TRP A 11 9.26 3.55 -1.92
N GLY A 12 9.07 4.44 -0.94
CA GLY A 12 9.17 4.14 0.48
C GLY A 12 8.19 3.04 0.91
N GLY A 13 6.92 3.14 0.53
CA GLY A 13 5.91 2.10 0.80
C GLY A 13 6.27 0.74 0.18
N LEU A 14 6.78 0.74 -1.04
CA LEU A 14 7.17 -0.47 -1.77
C LEU A 14 8.36 -1.18 -1.10
N ILE A 15 9.40 -0.42 -0.76
CA ILE A 15 10.59 -0.94 -0.06
C ILE A 15 10.21 -1.43 1.35
N LEU A 16 9.38 -0.66 2.08
CA LEU A 16 8.95 -1.02 3.42
C LEU A 16 8.20 -2.34 3.42
N THR A 17 7.30 -2.59 2.47
CA THR A 17 6.61 -3.87 2.37
C THR A 17 7.55 -5.02 2.05
N CYS A 18 8.51 -4.84 1.13
CA CYS A 18 9.51 -5.86 0.85
C CYS A 18 10.31 -6.23 2.12
N VAL A 19 10.73 -5.23 2.89
CA VAL A 19 11.44 -5.43 4.17
C VAL A 19 10.57 -6.20 5.17
N VAL A 20 9.29 -5.84 5.28
CA VAL A 20 8.35 -6.53 6.19
C VAL A 20 8.11 -7.98 5.77
N ILE A 21 7.99 -8.28 4.47
CA ILE A 21 7.87 -9.67 3.97
C ILE A 21 9.08 -10.50 4.39
N VAL A 22 10.29 -9.96 4.23
CA VAL A 22 11.54 -10.65 4.61
C VAL A 22 11.59 -10.86 6.13
N LEU A 23 11.24 -9.85 6.93
CA LEU A 23 11.18 -9.98 8.39
C LEU A 23 10.17 -11.05 8.83
N LEU A 24 8.98 -11.11 8.22
CA LEU A 24 7.98 -12.12 8.54
C LEU A 24 8.47 -13.55 8.26
N MET A 25 9.20 -13.76 7.16
CA MET A 25 9.83 -15.06 6.87
C MET A 25 10.85 -15.45 7.95
N VAL A 26 11.59 -14.48 8.50
CA VAL A 26 12.58 -14.71 9.56
C VAL A 26 11.92 -14.99 10.91
N PHE A 27 10.81 -14.32 11.23
CA PHE A 27 10.16 -14.41 12.54
C PHE A 27 9.10 -15.53 12.66
N HIS A 28 8.87 -16.33 11.61
CA HIS A 28 7.85 -17.40 11.60
C HIS A 28 6.46 -16.92 12.06
N LEU A 29 6.14 -15.65 11.80
CA LEU A 29 4.84 -15.08 12.15
C LEU A 29 3.75 -15.75 11.31
N ALA A 30 2.61 -16.00 11.93
CA ALA A 30 1.48 -16.61 11.25
C ALA A 30 1.11 -15.83 9.98
N TRP A 31 0.93 -16.55 8.87
CA TRP A 31 0.85 -15.97 7.53
C TRP A 31 -0.29 -14.95 7.38
N TRP A 32 -1.37 -15.07 8.15
CA TRP A 32 -2.49 -14.12 8.14
C TRP A 32 -2.12 -12.73 8.67
N MET A 33 -1.05 -12.59 9.46
CA MET A 33 -0.53 -11.26 9.85
C MET A 33 0.01 -10.46 8.67
N PHE A 34 0.25 -11.09 7.51
CA PHE A 34 0.66 -10.41 6.28
C PHE A 34 -0.48 -9.59 5.63
N ILE A 35 -1.73 -9.97 5.85
CA ILE A 35 -2.91 -9.41 5.18
C ILE A 35 -2.98 -7.87 5.29
N PRO A 36 -2.88 -7.25 6.48
CA PRO A 36 -2.87 -5.78 6.58
C PRO A 36 -1.69 -5.12 5.87
N PHE A 37 -0.49 -5.70 5.94
CA PHE A 37 0.70 -5.17 5.28
C PHE A 37 0.59 -5.24 3.75
N PHE A 38 -0.01 -6.31 3.22
CA PHE A 38 -0.31 -6.44 1.80
C PHE A 38 -1.29 -5.37 1.33
N PHE A 39 -2.34 -5.10 2.09
CA PHE A 39 -3.29 -4.04 1.72
C PHE A 39 -2.67 -2.64 1.80
N MET A 40 -1.82 -2.37 2.81
CA MET A 40 -1.04 -1.13 2.86
C MET A 40 -0.12 -0.97 1.65
N PHE A 41 0.53 -2.05 1.23
CA PHE A 41 1.33 -2.07 0.00
C PHE A 41 0.51 -1.75 -1.23
N MET A 42 -0.62 -2.44 -1.42
CA MET A 42 -1.49 -2.24 -2.56
C MET A 42 -2.04 -0.81 -2.62
N ALA A 43 -2.33 -0.20 -1.46
CA ALA A 43 -2.71 1.21 -1.37
C ALA A 43 -1.57 2.13 -1.84
N ALA A 44 -0.36 1.98 -1.28
CA ALA A 44 0.80 2.78 -1.67
C ALA A 44 1.18 2.58 -3.15
N PHE A 45 1.10 1.35 -3.66
CA PHE A 45 1.36 1.01 -5.05
C PHE A 45 0.33 1.64 -6.00
N THR A 46 -0.95 1.59 -5.66
CA THR A 46 -2.01 2.18 -6.51
C THR A 46 -1.95 3.71 -6.50
N GLU A 47 -1.58 4.35 -5.40
CA GLU A 47 -1.28 5.79 -5.36
C GLU A 47 -0.08 6.17 -6.23
N PHE A 48 0.98 5.35 -6.21
CA PHE A 48 2.13 5.55 -7.07
C PHE A 48 1.76 5.41 -8.54
N ALA A 49 1.10 4.31 -8.87
CA ALA A 49 0.66 4.02 -10.22
C ALA A 49 -0.28 5.12 -10.72
N ALA A 50 -1.22 5.61 -9.90
CA ALA A 50 -2.06 6.76 -10.23
C ALA A 50 -1.23 8.01 -10.58
N THR A 51 -0.16 8.28 -9.83
CA THR A 51 0.72 9.44 -10.08
C THR A 51 1.46 9.34 -11.41
N TYR A 52 1.91 8.14 -11.81
CA TYR A 52 2.52 7.93 -13.13
C TYR A 52 1.47 7.97 -14.24
N LEU A 53 0.30 7.36 -14.00
CA LEU A 53 -0.80 7.31 -14.95
C LEU A 53 -1.44 8.68 -15.17
N GLN A 54 -1.34 9.60 -14.21
CA GLN A 54 -1.91 10.95 -14.31
C GLN A 54 -1.35 11.73 -15.52
N ARG A 55 -0.12 11.43 -15.95
CA ARG A 55 0.48 12.03 -17.15
C ARG A 55 -0.03 11.44 -18.47
N ILE A 56 -0.61 10.23 -18.43
CA ILE A 56 -1.06 9.49 -19.62
C ILE A 56 -2.60 9.56 -19.73
N SER A 57 -3.32 9.27 -18.65
CA SER A 57 -4.77 9.31 -18.56
C SER A 57 -5.22 9.77 -17.16
N PRO A 58 -5.75 10.99 -17.03
CA PRO A 58 -6.23 11.50 -15.74
C PRO A 58 -7.47 10.76 -15.24
N TYR A 59 -8.25 10.14 -16.14
CA TYR A 59 -9.43 9.35 -15.75
C TYR A 59 -9.02 8.06 -15.05
N ALA A 60 -8.05 7.32 -15.62
CA ALA A 60 -7.54 6.09 -15.02
C ALA A 60 -6.82 6.35 -13.68
N ALA A 61 -6.10 7.48 -13.58
CA ALA A 61 -5.46 7.89 -12.32
C ALA A 61 -6.47 8.11 -11.18
N LYS A 62 -7.61 8.76 -11.45
CA LYS A 62 -8.68 8.95 -10.44
C LYS A 62 -9.29 7.63 -10.00
N THR A 63 -9.45 6.67 -10.91
CA THR A 63 -9.95 5.33 -10.57
C THR A 63 -8.96 4.59 -9.66
N LEU A 64 -7.65 4.66 -9.95
CA LEU A 64 -6.63 4.08 -9.08
C LEU A 64 -6.57 4.74 -7.70
N GLN A 65 -6.72 6.07 -7.62
CA GLN A 65 -6.80 6.77 -6.32
C GLN A 65 -7.99 6.31 -5.48
N LYS A 66 -9.16 6.10 -6.11
CA LYS A 66 -10.32 5.51 -5.41
C LYS A 66 -10.03 4.09 -4.93
N CYS A 67 -9.32 3.30 -5.73
CA CYS A 67 -8.91 1.95 -5.38
C CYS A 67 -7.93 1.92 -4.19
N SER A 68 -6.98 2.86 -4.14
CA SER A 68 -6.08 3.05 -2.99
C SER A 68 -6.86 3.28 -1.69
N CYS A 69 -7.90 4.12 -1.72
CA CYS A 69 -8.72 4.39 -0.55
C CYS A 69 -9.39 3.12 0.02
N TRP A 70 -9.89 2.24 -0.87
CA TRP A 70 -10.40 0.93 -0.45
C TRP A 70 -9.32 0.06 0.18
N PHE A 71 -8.13 0.01 -0.41
CA PHE A 71 -7.02 -0.75 0.16
C PHE A 71 -6.56 -0.22 1.53
N TYR A 72 -6.56 1.08 1.76
CA TYR A 72 -6.32 1.65 3.08
C TYR A 72 -7.40 1.22 4.08
N LEU A 73 -8.67 1.21 3.68
CA LEU A 73 -9.77 0.75 4.53
C LEU A 73 -9.59 -0.73 4.93
N LEU A 74 -9.25 -1.59 3.97
CA LEU A 74 -9.00 -3.01 4.22
C LEU A 74 -7.76 -3.22 5.10
N ALA A 75 -6.70 -2.44 4.91
CA ALA A 75 -5.50 -2.50 5.74
C ALA A 75 -5.81 -2.15 7.20
N LEU A 76 -6.60 -1.09 7.41
CA LEU A 76 -7.00 -0.63 8.73
C LEU A 76 -7.86 -1.69 9.45
N LEU A 77 -8.77 -2.32 8.72
CA LEU A 77 -9.58 -3.43 9.24
C LEU A 77 -8.71 -4.64 9.62
N GLY A 78 -7.73 -4.98 8.79
CA GLY A 78 -6.78 -6.06 9.07
C GLY A 78 -5.91 -5.79 10.29
N ILE A 79 -5.45 -4.55 10.50
CA ILE A 79 -4.68 -4.16 11.69
C ILE A 79 -5.52 -4.31 12.95
N ILE A 80 -6.78 -3.86 12.91
CA ILE A 80 -7.71 -3.98 14.06
C ILE A 80 -7.91 -5.46 14.43
N ILE A 81 -8.14 -6.32 13.44
CA ILE A 81 -8.34 -7.76 13.68
C ILE A 81 -7.08 -8.39 14.27
N VAL A 82 -5.90 -8.10 13.72
CA VAL A 82 -4.62 -8.63 14.24
C VAL A 82 -4.32 -8.10 15.64
N ALA A 83 -4.68 -6.86 15.96
CA ALA A 83 -4.45 -6.27 17.28
C ALA A 83 -5.41 -6.82 18.37
N LEU A 84 -6.58 -7.33 17.97
CA LEU A 84 -7.58 -7.92 18.87
C LEU A 84 -7.38 -9.43 19.10
N LEU A 85 -6.49 -10.07 18.33
CA LEU A 85 -6.22 -11.51 18.36
C LEU A 85 -5.01 -11.83 19.24
#